data_AF-A0A7Z9BQ51-F1
#
_entry.id   AF-A0A7Z9BQ51-F1
#
_cell.length_a   1.000
_cell.length_b   1.000
_cell.length_c   1.000
_cell.angle_alpha   90.00
_cell.angle_beta   90.00
_cell.angle_gamma   90.00
#
_symmetry.space_group_name_H-M   'P 1'
#
loop_
_entity.id
_entity.type
_entity.pdbx_description
1 polymer ?
#
loop_
_entity_poly.entity_id
_entity_poly.type
_entity_poly.pdbx_seq_one_letter_code
_entity_poly.pdbx_strand_id
1 'polypeptide(L)'
;MDSEKDNQKQTIVEIIKSDELNSIYFNEFGIGVSKHDIFILLSRNGKEEAILNASHITAKSLVSSLGEALKRFEAKTNQTIPDSDEIGKLMEDQDDDNAH
;
A
#
# COMPACT_ATOMS: atom_id res chain seq x y z
N MET A 1 -15.44 -1.25 13.87
CA MET A 1 -14.99 -1.21 12.47
C MET A 1 -14.77 0.21 11.95
N ASP A 2 -15.70 1.17 12.17
CA ASP A 2 -15.48 2.56 11.72
C ASP A 2 -14.40 3.32 12.52
N SER A 3 -14.25 3.07 13.83
CA SER A 3 -13.29 3.79 14.68
C SER A 3 -11.81 3.47 14.40
N GLU A 4 -11.48 2.27 13.92
CA GLU A 4 -10.10 1.87 13.62
C GLU A 4 -9.59 2.47 12.30
N LYS A 5 -10.46 2.54 11.29
CA LYS A 5 -10.15 3.20 10.02
C LYS A 5 -9.96 4.70 10.19
N ASP A 6 -10.73 5.33 11.06
CA ASP A 6 -10.60 6.75 11.37
C ASP A 6 -9.32 7.05 12.18
N ASN A 7 -8.97 6.19 13.14
CA ASN A 7 -7.69 6.31 13.86
C ASN A 7 -6.48 6.19 12.92
N GLN A 8 -6.47 5.22 12.00
CA GLN A 8 -5.39 5.07 11.01
C GLN A 8 -5.23 6.30 10.11
N LYS A 9 -6.34 6.91 9.68
CA LYS A 9 -6.29 8.15 8.87
C LYS A 9 -5.70 9.32 9.65
N GLN A 10 -6.05 9.45 10.93
CA GLN A 10 -5.49 10.48 11.81
C GLN A 10 -3.97 10.32 11.93
N THR A 11 -3.49 9.09 12.14
CA THR A 11 -2.07 8.78 12.32
C THR A 11 -1.24 9.11 11.07
N ILE A 12 -1.71 8.77 9.86
CA ILE A 12 -0.97 9.07 8.63
C ILE A 12 -0.78 10.58 8.41
N VAL A 13 -1.81 11.40 8.70
CA VAL A 13 -1.71 12.86 8.55
C VAL A 13 -0.71 13.46 9.55
N GLU A 14 -0.65 12.93 10.77
CA GLU A 14 0.31 13.35 11.79
C GLU A 14 1.74 12.99 11.38
N ILE A 15 1.95 11.78 10.85
CA ILE A 15 3.24 11.31 10.34
C ILE A 15 3.72 12.16 9.15
N ILE A 16 2.83 12.52 8.23
CA ILE A 16 3.19 13.38 7.09
C ILE A 16 3.60 14.79 7.56
N LYS A 17 3.02 15.29 8.66
CA LYS A 17 3.30 16.62 9.19
C LYS A 17 4.53 16.70 10.09
N SER A 18 5.01 15.57 10.63
CA SER A 18 6.12 15.59 11.59
C SER A 18 7.48 15.87 10.93
N ASP A 19 7.58 15.78 9.60
CA ASP A 19 8.85 15.91 8.84
C ASP A 19 9.94 14.92 9.29
N GLU A 20 9.59 13.91 10.10
CA GLU A 20 10.52 12.93 10.66
C GLU A 20 10.88 11.82 9.67
N LEU A 21 10.07 11.64 8.63
CA LEU A 21 10.25 10.61 7.61
C LEU A 21 10.79 11.19 6.32
N ASN A 22 11.62 10.41 5.63
CA ASN A 22 12.09 10.75 4.30
C ASN A 22 10.91 10.81 3.32
N SER A 23 10.61 12.01 2.83
CA SER A 23 9.60 12.24 1.79
C SER A 23 10.25 12.19 0.41
N ILE A 24 9.92 11.14 -0.35
CA ILE A 24 10.45 10.92 -1.69
C ILE A 24 9.37 11.34 -2.68
N TYR A 25 9.61 12.48 -3.33
CA TYR A 25 8.79 12.91 -4.45
C TYR A 25 9.17 12.11 -5.70
N PHE A 26 8.26 11.27 -6.17
CA PHE A 26 8.44 10.46 -7.37
C PHE A 26 7.32 10.82 -8.35
N ASN A 27 7.66 11.62 -9.36
CA ASN A 27 6.78 11.93 -10.46
C ASN A 27 7.55 11.83 -11.78
N GLU A 28 6.95 11.15 -12.75
CA GLU A 28 7.52 10.99 -14.11
C GLU A 28 7.58 12.31 -14.88
N PHE A 29 6.85 13.33 -14.40
CA PHE A 29 6.80 14.65 -14.99
C PHE A 29 7.58 15.62 -14.09
N GLY A 30 8.51 16.39 -14.66
CA GLY A 30 9.33 17.38 -13.94
C GLY A 30 8.55 18.57 -13.36
N ILE A 31 7.23 18.45 -13.20
CA ILE A 31 6.34 19.46 -12.65
C ILE A 31 6.13 19.10 -11.17
N GLY A 32 6.37 20.08 -10.29
CA GLY A 32 6.27 19.93 -8.84
C GLY A 32 4.86 19.55 -8.36
N VAL A 33 4.81 19.20 -7.06
CA VAL A 33 3.67 18.65 -6.30
C VAL A 33 2.32 19.12 -6.84
N SER A 34 1.49 18.18 -7.29
CA SER A 34 0.14 18.47 -7.80
C SER A 34 -0.85 18.50 -6.64
N LYS A 35 -1.95 19.26 -6.79
CA LYS A 35 -3.10 19.21 -5.86
C LYS A 35 -3.76 17.83 -5.80
N HIS A 36 -3.41 16.98 -6.76
CA HIS A 36 -3.86 15.61 -6.89
C HIS A 36 -2.61 14.74 -6.76
N ASP A 37 -2.07 14.69 -5.55
CA ASP A 37 -0.99 13.79 -5.20
C ASP A 37 -1.50 12.76 -4.18
N ILE A 38 -1.00 11.55 -4.31
CA ILE A 38 -1.24 10.38 -3.47
C ILE A 38 0.03 10.17 -2.64
N PHE A 39 -0.16 10.03 -1.34
CA PHE A 39 0.90 9.63 -0.42
C PHE A 39 0.82 8.12 -0.17
N ILE A 40 1.96 7.44 -0.30
CA ILE A 40 2.11 6.02 0.00
C ILE A 40 3.08 5.90 1.18
N LEU A 41 2.59 5.41 2.32
CA LEU A 41 3.40 5.17 3.50
C LEU A 41 4.09 3.80 3.37
N LEU A 42 5.42 3.80 3.46
CA LEU A 42 6.21 2.59 3.53
C LEU A 42 6.52 2.27 4.99
N SER A 43 6.10 1.08 5.42
CA SER A 43 6.36 0.59 6.77
C SER A 43 7.16 -0.71 6.72
N ARG A 44 8.10 -0.88 7.65
CA ARG A 44 8.86 -2.10 7.86
C ARG A 44 8.71 -2.52 9.31
N ASN A 45 8.28 -3.77 9.53
CA ASN A 45 8.08 -4.32 10.88
C ASN A 45 7.21 -3.43 11.78
N GLY A 46 6.13 -2.87 11.21
CA GLY A 46 5.19 -1.99 11.92
C GLY A 46 5.72 -0.57 12.20
N LYS A 47 6.95 -0.25 11.77
CA LYS A 47 7.51 1.10 11.88
C LYS A 47 7.49 1.80 10.53
N GLU A 48 7.11 3.06 10.52
CA GLU A 48 7.17 3.91 9.34
C GLU A 48 8.62 4.21 8.94
N GLU A 49 8.94 4.04 7.65
CA GLU A 49 10.29 4.27 7.13
C GLU A 49 10.37 5.43 6.15
N ALA A 50 9.37 5.59 5.28
CA ALA A 50 9.38 6.63 4.25
C ALA A 50 7.97 6.92 3.73
N ILE A 51 7.81 8.09 3.11
CA ILE A 51 6.60 8.47 2.40
C ILE A 51 6.97 8.67 0.93
N LEU A 52 6.26 7.99 0.03
CA LEU A 52 6.31 8.30 -1.39
C LEU A 52 5.19 9.30 -1.71
N ASN A 53 5.54 10.40 -2.35
CA ASN A 53 4.59 11.36 -2.88
C ASN A 53 4.56 11.24 -4.41
N ALA A 54 3.39 10.91 -4.96
CA ALA A 54 3.19 10.69 -6.38
C ALA A 54 1.89 11.31 -6.88
N SER A 55 1.89 11.86 -8.10
CA SER A 55 0.67 12.26 -8.78
C SER A 55 -0.24 11.07 -9.05
N HIS A 56 -1.55 11.28 -9.17
CA HIS A 56 -2.48 10.19 -9.53
C HIS A 56 -2.07 9.46 -10.83
N ILE A 57 -1.47 10.17 -11.79
CA ILE A 57 -0.99 9.57 -13.04
C ILE A 57 0.15 8.61 -12.73
N THR A 58 1.18 9.07 -12.02
CA THR A 58 2.34 8.26 -11.68
C THR A 58 1.96 7.09 -10.77
N ALA A 59 1.09 7.31 -9.78
CA ALA A 59 0.55 6.23 -8.94
C ALA A 59 -0.22 5.18 -9.77
N LYS A 60 -1.04 5.61 -10.75
CA LYS A 60 -1.77 4.69 -11.63
C LYS A 60 -0.82 3.88 -12.51
N SER A 61 0.20 4.51 -13.07
CA SER A 61 1.25 3.84 -13.86
C SER A 61 2.00 2.80 -13.01
N LEU A 62 2.34 3.15 -11.77
CA LEU A 62 3.02 2.25 -10.83
C LEU A 62 2.19 1.01 -10.52
N VAL A 63 0.93 1.18 -10.10
CA VAL A 63 0.03 0.06 -9.77
C VAL A 63 -0.17 -0.85 -10.98
N SER A 64 -0.33 -0.28 -12.17
CA SER A 64 -0.52 -1.05 -13.40
C SER A 64 0.72 -1.87 -13.74
N SER A 65 1.91 -1.25 -13.65
CA SER A 65 3.19 -1.91 -13.94
C SER A 65 3.52 -3.01 -12.92
N LEU A 66 3.28 -2.77 -11.63
CA LEU A 66 3.45 -3.78 -10.58
C LEU A 66 2.49 -4.95 -10.76
N GLY A 67 1.21 -4.67 -11.06
CA GLY A 67 0.21 -5.70 -11.33
C GLY A 67 0.58 -6.58 -12.53
N GLU A 68 1.08 -6.00 -13.61
CA GLU A 68 1.59 -6.77 -14.75
C GLU A 68 2.82 -7.62 -14.39
N ALA A 69 3.77 -7.06 -13.62
CA ALA A 69 4.96 -7.78 -13.19
C ALA A 69 4.60 -8.99 -12.32
N LEU A 70 3.68 -8.83 -11.37
CA LEU A 70 3.17 -9.92 -10.53
C LEU A 70 2.50 -11.00 -11.38
N LYS A 71 1.56 -10.64 -12.26
CA LYS A 71 0.89 -11.60 -13.16
C LYS A 71 1.88 -12.41 -13.99
N ARG A 72 2.93 -11.76 -14.52
CA ARG A 72 3.99 -12.44 -15.28
C ARG A 72 4.82 -13.38 -14.41
N PHE A 73 5.08 -12.99 -13.16
CA PHE A 73 5.79 -13.84 -12.20
C PHE A 73 4.97 -15.08 -11.89
N GLU A 74 3.71 -14.92 -11.48
CA GLU A 74 2.79 -16.02 -11.15
C GLU A 74 2.61 -17.01 -12.31
N ALA A 75 2.44 -16.49 -13.53
CA ALA A 75 2.34 -17.33 -14.73
C ALA A 75 3.61 -18.13 -15.02
N LYS A 76 4.79 -17.60 -14.69
CA LYS A 76 6.08 -18.28 -14.88
C LYS A 76 6.36 -19.32 -13.80
N THR A 77 5.94 -19.06 -12.57
CA THR A 77 6.18 -19.95 -11.43
C THR A 77 5.05 -20.96 -11.21
N ASN A 78 3.90 -20.76 -11.87
CA ASN A 78 2.66 -21.50 -11.62
C ASN A 78 2.24 -21.43 -10.14
N GLN A 79 2.46 -20.27 -9.52
CA GLN A 79 2.08 -19.96 -8.15
C GLN A 79 1.19 -18.73 -8.14
N THR A 80 0.09 -18.78 -7.40
CA THR A 80 -0.75 -17.62 -7.12
C THR A 80 -0.29 -16.99 -5.81
N ILE A 81 -0.06 -15.69 -5.82
CA ILE A 81 0.25 -14.88 -4.65
C ILE A 81 -1.08 -14.25 -4.20
N PRO A 82 -1.67 -14.72 -3.08
CA PRO A 82 -2.92 -14.15 -2.61
C PRO A 82 -2.71 -12.71 -2.13
N ASP A 83 -3.74 -11.88 -2.31
CA ASP A 83 -3.77 -10.55 -1.71
C ASP A 83 -4.19 -10.59 -0.22
N SER A 84 -4.13 -9.44 0.44
CA SER A 84 -4.44 -9.34 1.88
C SER A 84 -5.89 -9.72 2.21
N ASP A 85 -6.84 -9.46 1.31
CA ASP A 85 -8.25 -9.79 1.53
C ASP A 85 -8.47 -11.30 1.39
N GLU A 86 -7.78 -11.93 0.44
CA GLU A 86 -7.76 -13.38 0.26
C GLU A 86 -7.11 -14.08 1.45
N ILE A 87 -5.98 -13.57 1.96
CA ILE A 87 -5.34 -14.08 3.17
C ILE A 87 -6.27 -13.95 4.38
N GLY A 88 -6.96 -12.81 4.55
CA GLY A 88 -7.91 -12.61 5.64
C GLY A 88 -8.99 -13.68 5.67
N LYS A 89 -9.59 -13.99 4.52
CA LYS A 89 -10.60 -15.06 4.40
C LYS A 89 -10.04 -16.44 4.72
N LEU A 90 -8.83 -16.75 4.24
CA LEU A 90 -8.17 -18.03 4.51
C LEU A 90 -7.88 -18.24 6.00
N MET A 91 -7.65 -17.17 6.75
CA MET A 91 -7.44 -17.24 8.19
C MET A 91 -8.77 -17.44 8.94
N GLU A 92 -9.83 -16.75 8.54
CA GLU A 92 -11.17 -16.90 9.11
C GLU A 92 -11.70 -18.34 8.91
N ASP A 93 -11.56 -18.90 7.72
CA ASP A 93 -12.01 -20.27 7.41
C ASP A 93 -11.27 -21.36 8.22
N GLN A 94 -10.01 -21.12 8.62
CA GLN A 94 -9.22 -22.07 9.42
C GLN A 94 -9.58 -22.07 10.90
N ASP A 95 -10.06 -20.95 11.44
CA ASP A 95 -10.49 -20.86 12.83
C ASP A 95 -11.83 -21.56 13.04
N ASP A 96 -12.72 -21.53 12.03
CA ASP A 96 -14.01 -22.24 12.07
C ASP A 96 -13.84 -23.77 11.96
N ASP A 97 -12.89 -24.26 11.16
CA ASP A 97 -12.61 -25.71 11.01
C ASP A 97 -11.93 -26.34 12.25
N ASN A 98 -11.23 -25.54 13.08
CA ASN A 98 -10.60 -26.01 14.32
C ASN A 98 -11.52 -25.93 15.55
N ALA A 99 -12.75 -25.41 15.40
CA ALA A 99 -13.75 -25.29 16.46
C ALA A 99 -14.73 -26.48 16.53
N HIS A 100 -14.50 -27.54 15.74
CA HIS A 100 -15.25 -28.81 15.72
C HIS A 100 -14.37 -30.02 16.05
#